data_AF-A0A401U497-F1
#
_entry.id   AF-A0A401U497-F1
#
_cell.length_a   1.000
_cell.length_b   1.000
_cell.length_c   1.000
_cell.angle_alpha   90.00
_cell.angle_beta   90.00
_cell.angle_gamma   90.00
#
_symmetry.space_group_name_H-M   'P 1'
#
loop_
_entity.id
_entity.type
_entity.pdbx_description
1 polymer ?
#
loop_
_entity_poly.entity_id
_entity_poly.type
_entity_poly.pdbx_seq_one_letter_code
_entity_poly.pdbx_strand_id
1 'polypeptide(L)' 'MEALPNEVTGSIGTSTAFAAWNAAVYVAQIEDERLTETTENGRALEATREVLRKHNGLWFYDESYVISRRRD' A
#
# COMPACT_ATOMS: atom_id res chain seq x y z
N MET A 1 -3.44 8.30 10.14
CA MET A 1 -3.23 7.94 8.75
C MET A 1 -4.35 7.08 8.13
N GLU A 2 -5.61 7.49 8.33
CA GLU A 2 -6.54 7.65 7.21
C GLU A 2 -5.72 8.30 6.09
N ALA A 3 -5.67 7.69 4.90
CA ALA A 3 -5.13 8.40 3.74
C ALA A 3 -5.84 9.75 3.72
N LEU A 4 -5.08 10.86 3.81
CA LEU A 4 -5.68 12.18 3.97
C LEU A 4 -6.78 12.32 2.91
N PRO A 5 -7.94 12.94 3.21
CA PRO A 5 -9.06 13.01 2.26
C PRO A 5 -8.65 13.53 0.86
N ASN A 6 -7.53 14.25 0.79
CA ASN A 6 -6.91 14.79 -0.43
C ASN A 6 -6.00 13.83 -1.21
N GLU A 7 -5.56 12.70 -0.64
CA GLU A 7 -4.78 11.65 -1.31
C GLU A 7 -5.68 10.63 -2.04
N VAL A 8 -6.93 10.49 -1.59
CA VAL A 8 -7.94 9.64 -2.24
C VAL A 8 -8.64 10.38 -3.38
N THR A 9 -8.68 11.71 -3.33
CA THR A 9 -9.21 12.58 -4.40
C THR A 9 -8.13 13.06 -5.38
N GLY A 10 -6.84 12.86 -5.08
CA GLY A 10 -5.69 13.14 -5.94
C GLY A 10 -5.09 11.90 -6.62
N SER A 11 -3.99 12.06 -7.35
CA SER A 11 -3.27 10.90 -7.92
C SER A 11 -2.68 10.04 -6.80
N ILE A 12 -3.03 8.75 -6.74
CA ILE A 12 -2.40 7.79 -5.80
C ILE A 12 -0.89 7.82 -5.99
N GLY A 13 -0.18 8.22 -4.92
CA GLY A 13 1.27 8.26 -4.89
C GLY A 13 1.88 6.88 -5.18
N THR A 14 3.00 6.87 -5.90
CA THR A 14 3.71 5.63 -6.24
C THR A 14 4.11 4.84 -4.99
N SER A 15 4.53 5.52 -3.91
CA SER A 15 4.84 4.90 -2.62
C SER A 15 3.65 4.15 -2.01
N THR A 16 2.45 4.73 -2.05
CA THR A 16 1.22 4.12 -1.53
C THR A 16 0.82 2.89 -2.36
N ALA A 17 0.93 2.97 -3.68
CA ALA A 17 0.68 1.83 -4.56
C ALA A 17 1.67 0.67 -4.30
N PHE A 18 2.95 0.99 -4.09
CA PHE A 18 3.95 -0.03 -3.73
C PHE A 18 3.70 -0.65 -2.35
N ALA A 19 3.31 0.14 -1.35
CA ALA A 19 2.98 -0.38 -0.03
C ALA A 19 1.80 -1.36 -0.07
N ALA A 20 0.73 -1.00 -0.80
CA ALA A 20 -0.43 -1.86 -1.01
C ALA A 20 -0.07 -3.17 -1.73
N TRP A 21 0.73 -3.07 -2.80
CA TRP A 21 1.20 -4.23 -3.55
C TRP A 21 2.04 -5.16 -2.67
N ASN A 22 2.99 -4.61 -1.91
CA ASN A 22 3.84 -5.39 -1.01
C ASN A 22 3.02 -6.12 0.07
N ALA A 23 2.03 -5.44 0.66
CA ALA A 23 1.11 -6.05 1.61
C ALA A 23 0.30 -7.20 0.99
N ALA A 24 -0.22 -7.02 -0.22
CA ALA A 24 -0.97 -8.04 -0.94
C ALA A 24 -0.12 -9.27 -1.26
N VAL A 25 1.11 -9.06 -1.76
CA VAL A 25 2.09 -10.12 -2.02
C VAL A 25 2.42 -10.89 -0.75
N TYR A 26 2.67 -10.18 0.34
CA TYR A 26 2.98 -10.79 1.64
C TYR A 26 1.80 -11.64 2.14
N VAL A 27 0.59 -11.08 2.19
CA VAL A 27 -0.59 -11.80 2.71
C VAL A 27 -0.94 -13.01 1.84
N ALA A 28 -0.83 -12.88 0.52
CA ALA A 28 -1.11 -13.97 -0.41
C ALA A 28 0.04 -14.98 -0.54
N GLN A 29 1.18 -14.74 0.14
CA GLN A 29 2.37 -15.60 0.11
C GLN A 29 2.81 -15.92 -1.33
N ILE A 30 2.82 -14.90 -2.20
CA ILE A 30 3.18 -15.08 -3.61
C ILE A 30 4.69 -15.26 -3.71
N GLU A 31 5.12 -16.32 -4.40
CA GLU A 31 6.54 -16.65 -4.60
C GLU A 31 7.26 -15.67 -5.53
N ASP A 32 8.52 -15.36 -5.21
CA ASP A 32 9.37 -14.38 -5.89
C ASP A 32 9.49 -14.62 -7.40
N GLU A 33 9.53 -15.88 -7.84
CA GLU A 33 9.62 -16.24 -9.25
C GLU A 33 8.43 -15.67 -10.05
N ARG A 34 7.22 -15.72 -9.47
CA ARG A 34 6.00 -15.17 -10.09
C ARG A 34 5.93 -13.65 -10.00
N LEU A 35 6.58 -13.05 -9.00
CA LEU A 35 6.64 -11.61 -8.82
C LEU A 35 7.51 -10.93 -9.87
N THR A 36 8.61 -11.58 -10.25
CA THR A 36 9.56 -11.06 -11.24
C THR A 36 8.85 -10.74 -12.57
N GLU A 37 8.13 -11.73 -13.12
CA GLU A 37 7.38 -11.58 -14.39
C GLU A 37 6.32 -10.46 -14.34
N THR A 38 5.64 -10.33 -13.19
CA THR A 38 4.53 -9.38 -13.04
C THR A 38 5.03 -7.94 -12.77
N THR A 39 6.17 -7.80 -12.09
CA THR A 39 6.76 -6.50 -11.73
C THR A 39 7.43 -5.83 -12.92
N GLU A 40 8.12 -6.60 -13.77
CA GLU A 40 8.80 -6.09 -14.97
C GLU A 40 7.85 -5.38 -15.95
N ASN A 41 6.60 -5.84 -16.02
CA ASN A 41 5.60 -5.29 -16.94
C ASN A 41 4.77 -4.14 -16.35
N GLY A 42 4.97 -3.77 -15.07
CA GLY A 42 4.25 -2.69 -14.39
C GLY A 42 2.75 -2.94 -14.15
N ARG A 43 2.18 -4.04 -14.66
CA ARG A 43 0.74 -4.37 -14.57
C ARG A 43 0.26 -4.54 -13.13
N ALA A 44 1.09 -5.11 -12.25
CA ALA A 44 0.75 -5.24 -10.83
C ALA A 44 0.48 -3.89 -10.16
N LEU A 45 1.29 -2.88 -10.49
CA LEU A 45 1.15 -1.56 -9.89
C LEU A 45 -0.13 -0.85 -10.37
N GLU A 46 -0.49 -1.00 -11.65
CA GLU A 46 -1.72 -0.39 -12.15
C GLU A 46 -2.97 -1.08 -11.60
N ALA A 47 -3.00 -2.41 -11.56
CA ALA A 47 -4.09 -3.16 -10.93
C ALA A 47 -4.25 -2.76 -9.44
N THR A 48 -3.14 -2.57 -8.73
CA THR A 48 -3.15 -2.09 -7.35
C THR A 48 -3.76 -0.69 -7.25
N ARG A 49 -3.42 0.24 -8.15
CA ARG A 49 -4.02 1.58 -8.17
C ARG A 49 -5.52 1.53 -8.44
N GLU A 50 -5.99 0.68 -9.35
CA GLU A 50 -7.42 0.52 -9.62
C GLU A 50 -8.19 0.04 -8.38
N VAL A 51 -7.65 -0.96 -7.67
CA VAL A 51 -8.25 -1.46 -6.43
C VAL A 51 -8.26 -0.36 -5.36
N LEU A 52 -7.16 0.35 -5.16
CA LEU A 52 -7.10 1.43 -4.17
C LEU A 52 -8.08 2.57 -4.49
N ARG A 53 -8.22 2.96 -5.77
CA ARG A 53 -9.22 3.96 -6.20
C ARG A 53 -10.64 3.48 -5.91
N LYS A 54 -10.93 2.21 -6.19
CA LYS A 54 -12.25 1.60 -5.96
C LYS A 54 -12.62 1.53 -4.48
N HIS A 55 -11.64 1.36 -3.60
CA HIS A 55 -11.83 1.16 -2.16
C HIS A 55 -11.44 2.37 -1.31
N ASN A 56 -11.26 3.54 -1.94
CA ASN A 56 -10.95 4.80 -1.27
C ASN A 56 -9.65 4.77 -0.43
N GLY A 57 -8.65 4.00 -0.85
CA GLY A 57 -7.31 3.99 -0.25
C GLY A 57 -6.97 2.71 0.52
N LEU A 58 -6.06 2.85 1.49
CA LEU A 58 -5.55 1.77 2.35
C LEU A 58 -6.11 1.91 3.76
N TRP A 59 -6.33 0.77 4.42
CA TRP A 59 -6.69 0.70 5.83
C TRP A 59 -5.55 0.05 6.62
N PHE A 60 -5.13 0.69 7.72
CA PHE A 60 -4.09 0.17 8.60
C PHE A 60 -4.68 -0.12 9.98
N TYR A 61 -4.37 -1.29 10.55
CA TYR A 61 -4.62 -1.56 11.96
C TYR A 61 -3.49 -0.93 12.79
N ASP A 62 -3.84 -0.25 13.90
CA ASP A 62 -2.90 0.47 14.77
C ASP A 62 -2.00 1.47 14.03
N GLU A 63 -2.67 2.31 13.26
CA GLU A 63 -2.17 3.30 12.30
C GLU A 63 -1.05 4.23 12.79
N SER A 64 -0.88 4.37 14.10
CA SER A 64 0.22 5.12 14.68
C SER A 64 0.65 4.51 16.01
N TYR A 65 1.95 4.22 16.14
CA TYR A 65 2.57 3.89 17.40
C TYR A 65 3.36 5.09 17.92
N VAL A 66 3.00 5.57 19.10
CA VAL A 66 3.75 6.64 19.77
C VAL A 66 4.77 6.03 20.71
N ILE A 67 6.05 6.21 20.39
CA ILE A 67 7.15 5.83 21.27
C ILE A 67 7.61 7.09 22.01
N SER A 68 7.37 7.13 23.32
CA SER A 68 7.82 8.24 24.17
C SER A 68 8.80 7.75 25.23
N ARG A 69 9.84 8.54 25.50
CA ARG A 69 10.73 8.31 26.65
C ARG A 69 10.04 8.82 27.93
N ARG A 70 9.96 8.00 28.98
CA ARG A 70 9.50 8.46 30.31
C ARG A 70 10.37 9.64 30.75
N ARG A 71 9.71 10.73 31.15
CA ARG A 71 10.34 11.84 31.85
C ARG A 71 10.09 11.60 33.35
N ASP A 72 11.16 11.57 34.13
CA ASP A 72 11.10 11.63 35.59
C ASP A 72 10.75 13.05 36.06
#